data_AF-A0A7L3HZL2-F1
#
_entry.id   AF-A0A7L3HZL2-F1
#
_cell.length_a   1.000
_cell.length_b   1.000
_cell.length_c   1.000
_cell.angle_alpha   90.00
_cell.angle_beta   90.00
_cell.angle_gamma   90.00
#
_symmetry.space_group_name_H-M   'P 1'
#
loop_
_entity.id
_entity.type
_entity.pdbx_description
1 polymer ?
#
loop_
_entity_poly.entity_id
_entity_poly.type
_entity_poly.pdbx_seq_one_letter_code
_entity_poly.pdbx_strand_id
1 'polypeptide(L)'
;GPPCPPDWLVLQVPARALLEGDTVTLRCRVRSDTSVTSVAFYREGTELAGSFGWPELALTPVRPEHGGRYRCGGSVVSEPSRGWGWSKAVTVTVHGEPPKTPQ
;
A
#
# COMPACT_ATOMS: atom_id res chain seq x y z
N GLY A 1 -11.86 -5.46 -23.97
CA GLY A 1 -10.88 -6.03 -23.03
C GLY A 1 -11.60 -6.81 -21.94
N PRO A 2 -10.96 -7.77 -21.26
CA PRO A 2 -11.59 -8.45 -20.13
C PRO A 2 -11.89 -7.46 -19.00
N PRO A 3 -12.98 -7.66 -18.24
CA PRO A 3 -13.30 -6.80 -17.10
C PRO A 3 -12.18 -6.89 -16.05
N CYS A 4 -11.77 -5.73 -15.51
CA CYS A 4 -10.86 -5.71 -14.37
C CYS A 4 -11.50 -6.49 -13.22
N PRO A 5 -10.78 -7.41 -12.57
CA PRO A 5 -11.33 -8.18 -11.46
C PRO A 5 -11.78 -7.23 -10.34
N PRO A 6 -12.81 -7.61 -9.57
CA PRO A 6 -13.39 -6.75 -8.53
C PRO A 6 -12.34 -6.38 -7.46
N ASP A 7 -12.34 -5.11 -7.03
CA ASP A 7 -11.46 -4.60 -5.96
C ASP A 7 -11.90 -5.12 -4.56
N TRP A 8 -11.66 -6.40 -4.28
CA TRP A 8 -11.96 -7.02 -2.98
C TRP A 8 -10.89 -6.73 -1.92
N LEU A 9 -9.72 -6.24 -2.33
CA LEU A 9 -8.71 -5.69 -1.41
C LEU A 9 -8.94 -4.20 -1.18
N VAL A 10 -8.56 -3.77 0.02
CA VAL A 10 -8.54 -2.37 0.44
C VAL A 10 -7.15 -2.08 0.95
N LEU A 11 -6.48 -1.13 0.28
CA LEU A 11 -5.25 -0.53 0.77
C LEU A 11 -5.62 0.61 1.71
N GLN A 12 -5.19 0.51 2.95
CA GLN A 12 -5.28 1.54 3.98
C GLN A 12 -3.96 2.31 3.98
N VAL A 13 -4.08 3.61 3.73
CA VAL A 13 -2.98 4.58 3.79
C VAL A 13 -3.36 5.70 4.76
N PRO A 14 -2.42 6.55 5.21
CA PRO A 14 -2.76 7.73 5.99
C PRO A 14 -3.73 8.64 5.25
N ALA A 15 -4.71 9.17 5.98
CA ALA A 15 -5.62 10.18 5.45
C ALA A 15 -4.97 11.57 5.32
N ARG A 16 -3.75 11.75 5.86
CA ARG A 16 -3.00 13.01 5.85
C ARG A 16 -1.80 12.91 4.90
N ALA A 17 -1.34 14.05 4.43
CA ALA A 17 -0.01 14.13 3.81
C ALA A 17 1.05 13.81 4.86
N LEU A 18 2.06 13.06 4.44
CA LEU A 18 3.20 12.69 5.28
C LEU A 18 4.30 13.73 5.16
N LEU A 19 5.10 13.86 6.21
CA LEU A 19 6.31 14.66 6.19
C LEU A 19 7.53 13.75 6.09
N GLU A 20 8.63 14.26 5.54
CA GLU A 20 9.91 13.59 5.60
C GLU A 20 10.29 13.29 7.06
N GLY A 21 10.77 12.08 7.31
CA GLY A 21 11.03 11.58 8.67
C GLY A 21 9.83 10.92 9.35
N ASP A 22 8.61 11.03 8.82
CA ASP A 22 7.45 10.34 9.38
C ASP A 22 7.64 8.82 9.37
N THR A 23 6.86 8.16 10.24
CA THR A 23 6.71 6.71 10.30
C THR A 23 5.27 6.35 9.96
N VAL A 24 5.09 5.54 8.91
CA VAL A 24 3.77 5.07 8.49
C VAL A 24 3.80 3.58 8.19
N THR A 25 2.69 2.90 8.47
CA THR A 25 2.43 1.54 8.02
C THR A 25 1.26 1.54 7.05
N LEU A 26 1.50 1.10 5.81
CA LEU A 26 0.46 0.78 4.85
C LEU A 26 -0.12 -0.59 5.20
N ARG A 27 -1.44 -0.75 5.08
CA ARG A 27 -2.10 -2.03 5.38
C ARG A 27 -3.00 -2.48 4.25
N CYS A 28 -2.83 -3.70 3.79
CA CYS A 28 -3.69 -4.35 2.82
C CYS A 28 -4.62 -5.33 3.53
N ARG A 29 -5.93 -5.21 3.30
CA ARG A 29 -6.93 -6.11 3.89
C ARG A 29 -8.00 -6.49 2.88
N VAL A 30 -8.68 -7.60 3.11
CA VAL A 30 -9.91 -7.95 2.38
C VAL A 30 -11.05 -7.03 2.85
N ARG A 31 -12.01 -6.75 1.97
CA ARG A 31 -13.25 -6.04 2.36
C ARG A 31 -14.08 -6.81 3.39
N SER A 32 -14.09 -8.13 3.29
CA SER A 32 -14.69 -9.04 4.26
C SER A 32 -13.78 -9.22 5.48
N ASP A 33 -14.33 -9.69 6.61
CA ASP A 33 -13.60 -10.04 7.84
C ASP A 33 -12.73 -11.30 7.71
N THR A 34 -12.01 -11.44 6.59
CA THR A 34 -11.20 -12.59 6.23
C THR A 34 -9.73 -12.19 6.11
N SER A 35 -8.84 -13.13 6.42
CA SER A 35 -7.40 -12.97 6.24
C SER A 35 -6.95 -13.12 4.77
N VAL A 36 -5.94 -12.34 4.42
CA VAL A 36 -5.15 -12.48 3.18
C VAL A 36 -4.01 -13.47 3.42
N THR A 37 -3.75 -14.36 2.46
CA THR A 37 -2.69 -15.39 2.55
C THR A 37 -1.37 -14.94 1.94
N SER A 38 -1.45 -14.16 0.87
CA SER A 38 -0.28 -13.60 0.20
C SER A 38 -0.66 -12.21 -0.27
N VAL A 39 0.17 -11.23 0.07
CA VAL A 39 -0.01 -9.83 -0.28
C VAL A 39 1.28 -9.33 -0.90
N ALA A 40 1.18 -8.46 -1.89
CA ALA A 40 2.29 -7.65 -2.38
C ALA A 40 1.83 -6.20 -2.51
N PHE A 41 2.74 -5.27 -2.23
CA PHE A 41 2.51 -3.84 -2.38
C PHE A 41 3.22 -3.34 -3.63
N TYR A 42 2.56 -2.44 -4.35
CA TYR A 42 3.04 -1.83 -5.57
C TYR A 42 3.01 -0.32 -5.43
N ARG A 43 4.04 0.36 -5.92
CA ARG A 43 4.13 1.81 -6.04
C ARG A 43 4.43 2.16 -7.49
N GLU A 44 3.60 3.00 -8.10
CA GLU A 44 3.73 3.37 -9.52
C GLU A 44 3.77 2.16 -10.47
N GLY A 45 3.12 1.07 -10.08
CA GLY A 45 3.11 -0.19 -10.84
C GLY A 45 4.32 -1.10 -10.60
N THR A 46 5.31 -0.68 -9.81
CA THR A 46 6.46 -1.51 -9.42
C THR A 46 6.23 -2.16 -8.06
N GLU A 47 6.50 -3.46 -7.96
CA GLU A 47 6.43 -4.17 -6.67
C GLU A 47 7.49 -3.66 -5.70
N LEU A 48 7.09 -3.44 -4.45
CA LEU A 48 7.99 -3.02 -3.38
C LEU A 48 8.71 -4.24 -2.82
N ALA A 49 10.04 -4.24 -2.91
CA ALA A 49 10.87 -5.34 -2.41
C ALA A 49 10.61 -5.59 -0.91
N GLY A 50 10.50 -6.86 -0.53
CA GLY A 50 10.26 -7.28 0.86
C GLY A 50 8.82 -7.08 1.35
N SER A 51 7.91 -6.59 0.49
CA SER A 51 6.49 -6.44 0.84
C SER A 51 5.67 -7.72 0.66
N PHE A 52 6.24 -8.74 0.01
CA PHE A 52 5.55 -9.99 -0.28
C PHE A 52 5.29 -10.81 0.99
N GLY A 53 4.06 -11.33 1.12
CA GLY A 53 3.64 -12.23 2.19
C GLY A 53 3.13 -11.54 3.45
N TRP A 54 3.26 -10.22 3.56
CA TRP A 54 2.83 -9.46 4.74
C TRP A 54 1.64 -8.55 4.42
N PRO A 55 0.60 -8.51 5.28
CA PRO A 55 -0.53 -7.61 5.09
C PRO A 55 -0.20 -6.14 5.40
N GLU A 56 1.00 -5.88 5.91
CA GLU A 56 1.44 -4.56 6.39
C GLU A 56 2.83 -4.25 5.84
N LEU A 57 3.05 -2.99 5.45
CA LEU A 57 4.32 -2.49 4.95
C LEU A 57 4.67 -1.18 5.66
N ALA A 58 5.75 -1.18 6.41
CA ALA A 58 6.27 0.04 7.02
C ALA A 58 7.07 0.86 6.00
N LEU A 59 6.78 2.16 5.91
CA LEU A 59 7.62 3.15 5.24
C LEU A 59 8.28 4.00 6.33
N THR A 60 9.55 3.73 6.59
CA THR A 60 10.32 4.36 7.66
C THR A 60 11.81 4.42 7.34
N PRO A 61 12.45 5.61 7.39
CA PRO A 61 11.83 6.94 7.44
C PRO A 61 11.11 7.25 6.12
N VAL A 62 10.00 7.96 6.18
CA VAL A 62 9.32 8.47 4.99
C VAL A 62 10.20 9.53 4.33
N ARG A 63 10.30 9.50 3.00
CA ARG A 63 11.03 10.49 2.19
C ARG A 63 10.15 10.98 1.05
N PRO A 64 10.40 12.16 0.48
CA PRO A 64 9.66 12.66 -0.68
C PRO A 64 9.57 11.64 -1.82
N GLU A 65 10.61 10.82 -2.02
CA GLU A 65 10.64 9.75 -3.03
C GLU A 65 9.71 8.57 -2.73
N HIS A 66 9.21 8.45 -1.50
CA HIS A 66 8.16 7.49 -1.14
C HIS A 66 6.76 8.02 -1.49
N GLY A 67 6.61 9.25 -1.97
CA GLY A 67 5.36 9.72 -2.57
C GLY A 67 5.00 8.95 -3.84
N GLY A 68 3.71 8.77 -4.09
CA GLY A 68 3.23 8.13 -5.32
C GLY A 68 1.92 7.37 -5.18
N ARG A 69 1.53 6.67 -6.23
CA ARG A 69 0.30 5.88 -6.33
C ARG A 69 0.56 4.45 -5.91
N TYR A 70 0.00 4.09 -4.76
CA TYR A 70 0.13 2.76 -4.17
C TYR A 70 -1.07 1.88 -4.48
N ARG A 71 -0.84 0.58 -4.64
CA ARG A 71 -1.87 -0.46 -4.78
C ARG A 71 -1.36 -1.72 -4.09
N CYS A 72 -2.24 -2.50 -3.48
CA CYS A 72 -1.88 -3.85 -3.04
C CYS A 72 -2.58 -4.90 -3.90
N GLY A 73 -1.93 -6.05 -4.04
CA GLY A 73 -2.48 -7.24 -4.65
C GLY A 73 -2.30 -8.44 -3.73
N GLY A 74 -3.07 -9.50 -3.94
CA GLY A 74 -2.96 -10.68 -3.11
C GLY A 74 -4.01 -11.75 -3.37
N SER A 75 -4.00 -12.79 -2.55
CA SER A 75 -4.97 -13.89 -2.56
C SER A 75 -5.69 -14.00 -1.22
N VAL A 76 -7.01 -14.31 -1.24
CA VAL A 76 -7.83 -14.52 -0.02
C VAL A 76 -7.79 -15.98 0.40
N VAL A 77 -7.72 -16.23 1.71
CA VAL A 77 -7.79 -17.58 2.28
C VAL A 77 -9.14 -18.25 2.01
N SER A 78 -10.24 -17.52 2.18
CA SER A 78 -11.59 -18.07 2.02
C SER A 78 -12.02 -18.30 0.58
N GLU A 79 -11.31 -17.73 -0.41
CA GLU A 79 -11.67 -17.92 -1.81
C GLU A 79 -10.43 -18.07 -2.72
N PRO A 80 -9.63 -19.13 -2.50
CA PRO A 80 -8.38 -19.34 -3.22
C PRO A 80 -8.59 -19.59 -4.72
N SER A 81 -9.78 -20.06 -5.09
CA SER A 81 -10.23 -20.25 -6.49
C SER A 81 -10.36 -18.93 -7.27
N ARG A 82 -10.49 -17.78 -6.61
CA ARG A 82 -10.49 -16.46 -7.29
C ARG A 82 -9.10 -16.04 -7.75
N GLY A 83 -8.05 -16.66 -7.23
CA GLY A 83 -6.67 -16.27 -7.53
C GLY A 83 -6.32 -14.87 -7.03
N TRP A 84 -5.47 -14.19 -7.80
CA TRP A 84 -4.90 -12.89 -7.44
C TRP A 84 -5.87 -11.74 -7.70
N GLY A 85 -6.09 -10.89 -6.70
CA GLY A 85 -6.88 -9.68 -6.81
C GLY A 85 -6.13 -8.42 -6.45
N TRP A 86 -6.79 -7.28 -6.64
CA TRP A 86 -6.19 -5.96 -6.53
C TRP A 86 -7.02 -5.04 -5.65
N SER A 87 -6.37 -4.06 -5.01
CA SER A 87 -7.04 -2.96 -4.34
C SER A 87 -7.29 -1.80 -5.29
N LYS A 88 -8.13 -0.85 -4.89
CA LYS A 88 -8.07 0.49 -5.48
C LYS A 88 -6.69 1.09 -5.26
N ALA A 89 -6.22 1.85 -6.22
CA ALA A 89 -4.99 2.59 -6.09
C ALA A 89 -5.22 3.87 -5.30
N VAL A 90 -4.31 4.20 -4.40
CA VAL A 90 -4.40 5.37 -3.50
C VAL A 90 -3.11 6.17 -3.59
N THR A 91 -3.23 7.49 -3.69
CA THR A 91 -2.07 8.38 -3.74
C THR A 91 -1.60 8.71 -2.34
N VAL A 92 -0.34 8.42 -2.05
CA VAL A 92 0.37 8.84 -0.84
C VAL A 92 1.18 10.09 -1.19
N THR A 93 0.90 11.18 -0.47
CA THR A 93 1.61 12.45 -0.65
C THR A 93 2.62 12.60 0.48
N VAL A 94 3.87 12.89 0.12
CA VAL A 94 4.94 13.18 1.07
C VAL A 94 5.49 14.57 0.76
N HIS A 95 5.61 15.42 1.78
CA HIS A 95 6.29 16.70 1.69
C HIS A 95 7.67 16.59 2.32
N GLY A 96 8.67 17.27 1.74
CA GLY A 96 9.99 17.41 2.34
C GLY A 96 9.91 18.17 3.66
N GLU A 97 10.85 17.90 4.56
CA GLU A 97 10.97 18.69 5.79
C GLU A 97 11.26 20.16 5.39
N PRO A 98 10.54 21.16 5.95
CA PRO A 98 10.94 22.54 5.74
C PRO A 98 12.40 22.73 6.18
N PRO A 99 13.21 23.54 5.49
CA PRO A 99 14.61 23.73 5.85
C PRO A 99 14.68 24.13 7.32
N LYS A 100 15.30 23.26 8.15
CA LYS A 100 15.62 23.61 9.54
C LYS A 100 16.48 24.87 9.47
N THR A 101 15.90 26.00 9.88
CA THR A 101 16.66 27.23 10.02
C THR A 101 17.74 26.97 11.08
N PRO A 102 19.03 27.25 10.81
CA PRO A 102 20.04 27.22 11.85
C PRO A 102 19.63 28.22 12.93
N GLN A 103 19.53 27.76 14.18
CA GLN A 103 19.41 28.63 15.35
C GLN A 103 20.77 29.20 15.72
#